data_AF-A0A2E5FHB4-F1
#
_entry.id   AF-A0A2E5FHB4-F1
#
_cell.length_a   1.000
_cell.length_b   1.000
_cell.length_c   1.000
_cell.angle_alpha   90.00
_cell.angle_beta   90.00
_cell.angle_gamma   90.00
#
_symmetry.space_group_name_H-M   'P 1'
#
loop_
_entity.id
_entity.type
_entity.pdbx_description
1 polymer ?
#
loop_
_entity_poly.entity_id
_entity_poly.type
_entity_poly.pdbx_seq_one_letter_code
_entity_poly.pdbx_strand_id
1 'polypeptide(L)'
;MAKLKPLIFGGAFDPFHNGHLHLIKMAEEKKYNPIYVIPTFKSPVGKKIHAPYSKRLQLCKLGTLGIKNVKVSDFEGKTKKTCYAIDQVKFIKKIHKNQKISLLLGDDNLRKIEKWKDYKELIQICTMVIAERTNSKKEKEGTLLRNKIVKISSSKIRNKIKLKESIDEMVPKKIKQQIKTNGLYSD
;
A
#
# COMPACT_ATOMS: atom_id res chain seq x y z
N MET A 1 7.99 20.52 -19.14
CA MET A 1 7.27 19.91 -17.99
C MET A 1 8.14 18.82 -17.38
N ALA A 2 8.25 18.74 -16.06
CA ALA A 2 8.99 17.65 -15.41
C ALA A 2 8.31 16.30 -15.69
N LYS A 3 9.09 15.28 -16.03
CA LYS A 3 8.57 13.93 -16.29
C LYS A 3 7.98 13.34 -15.01
N LEU A 4 6.69 13.00 -15.04
CA LEU A 4 6.02 12.38 -13.90
C LEU A 4 6.60 10.98 -13.65
N LYS A 5 6.61 10.57 -12.38
CA LYS A 5 7.01 9.23 -11.94
C LYS A 5 5.86 8.62 -11.13
N PRO A 6 4.79 8.15 -11.79
CA PRO A 6 3.66 7.57 -11.08
C PRO A 6 4.08 6.31 -10.32
N LEU A 7 3.71 6.22 -9.05
CA LEU A 7 4.02 5.07 -8.21
C LEU A 7 2.72 4.50 -7.63
N ILE A 8 2.55 3.18 -7.73
CA ILE A 8 1.42 2.45 -7.17
C ILE A 8 1.86 1.83 -5.85
N PHE A 9 1.07 2.07 -4.80
CA PHE A 9 1.21 1.43 -3.52
C PHE A 9 -0.09 0.71 -3.17
N GLY A 10 -0.18 -0.55 -3.60
CA GLY A 10 -1.32 -1.43 -3.35
C GLY A 10 -1.21 -2.15 -2.02
N GLY A 11 -2.33 -2.34 -1.32
CA GLY A 11 -2.35 -3.10 -0.08
C GLY A 11 -3.72 -3.23 0.56
N ALA A 12 -3.86 -4.18 1.48
CA ALA A 12 -5.13 -4.35 2.21
C ALA A 12 -5.46 -3.16 3.12
N PHE A 13 -4.43 -2.50 3.68
CA PHE A 13 -4.54 -1.36 4.60
C PHE A 13 -5.60 -1.57 5.70
N ASP A 14 -5.42 -2.65 6.47
CA ASP A 14 -6.45 -3.17 7.37
C ASP A 14 -5.96 -3.28 8.84
N PRO A 15 -5.59 -2.17 9.52
CA PRO A 15 -5.74 -0.78 9.07
C PRO A 15 -4.49 -0.18 8.40
N PHE A 16 -4.66 0.99 7.77
CA PHE A 16 -3.56 1.90 7.40
C PHE A 16 -2.82 2.37 8.68
N HIS A 17 -1.49 2.55 8.61
CA HIS A 17 -0.65 2.73 9.80
C HIS A 17 0.65 3.48 9.51
N ASN A 18 1.41 3.85 10.55
CA ASN A 18 2.63 4.67 10.43
C ASN A 18 3.70 4.05 9.53
N GLY A 19 3.81 2.71 9.50
CA GLY A 19 4.68 2.03 8.54
C GLY A 19 4.31 2.29 7.06
N HIS A 20 3.02 2.42 6.73
CA HIS A 20 2.59 2.77 5.36
C HIS A 20 2.90 4.24 5.06
N LEU A 21 2.62 5.13 6.02
CA LEU A 21 2.91 6.56 5.90
C LEU A 21 4.41 6.82 5.69
N HIS A 22 5.27 6.09 6.39
CA HIS A 22 6.72 6.19 6.22
C HIS A 22 7.14 5.86 4.78
N LEU A 23 6.63 4.77 4.20
CA LEU A 23 6.96 4.39 2.82
C LEU A 23 6.44 5.40 1.80
N ILE A 24 5.28 6.00 2.04
CA ILE A 24 4.75 7.08 1.20
C ILE A 24 5.68 8.29 1.23
N LYS A 25 6.04 8.78 2.41
CA LYS A 25 6.94 9.94 2.56
C LYS A 25 8.29 9.71 1.87
N MET A 26 8.85 8.52 2.01
CA MET A 26 10.07 8.16 1.30
C MET A 26 9.92 8.14 -0.21
N ALA A 27 8.77 7.70 -0.72
CA ALA A 27 8.50 7.79 -2.15
C ALA A 27 8.39 9.26 -2.59
N GLU A 28 7.84 10.16 -1.77
CA GLU A 28 7.85 11.60 -2.07
C GLU A 28 9.27 12.17 -2.14
N GLU A 29 10.13 11.82 -1.17
CA GLU A 29 11.54 12.24 -1.15
C GLU A 29 12.31 11.76 -2.39
N LYS A 30 11.95 10.59 -2.93
CA LYS A 30 12.47 10.05 -4.20
C LYS A 30 11.80 10.64 -5.45
N LYS A 31 10.97 11.67 -5.28
CA LYS A 31 10.28 12.43 -6.33
C LYS A 31 9.29 11.58 -7.12
N TYR A 32 8.69 10.56 -6.52
CA TYR A 32 7.54 9.88 -7.11
C TYR A 32 6.33 10.81 -7.07
N ASN A 33 5.66 10.98 -8.20
CA ASN A 33 4.52 11.86 -8.35
C ASN A 33 3.71 11.48 -9.61
N PRO A 34 2.41 11.17 -9.48
CA PRO A 34 1.66 10.98 -8.24
C PRO A 34 1.92 9.61 -7.59
N ILE A 35 1.68 9.50 -6.28
CA ILE A 35 1.67 8.24 -5.53
C ILE A 35 0.21 7.78 -5.39
N TYR A 36 -0.14 6.66 -5.99
CA TYR A 36 -1.45 6.04 -5.91
C TYR A 36 -1.51 5.02 -4.77
N VAL A 37 -2.22 5.35 -3.70
CA VAL A 37 -2.56 4.38 -2.65
C VAL A 37 -3.83 3.65 -3.07
N ILE A 38 -3.75 2.34 -3.28
CA ILE A 38 -4.87 1.55 -3.81
C ILE A 38 -5.27 0.48 -2.78
N PRO A 39 -6.33 0.70 -1.99
CA PRO A 39 -6.82 -0.30 -1.06
C PRO A 39 -7.36 -1.51 -1.81
N THR A 40 -6.94 -2.70 -1.38
CA THR A 40 -7.44 -3.94 -1.97
C THR A 40 -8.92 -4.13 -1.65
N PHE A 41 -9.76 -4.36 -2.65
CA PHE A 41 -11.18 -4.68 -2.44
C PHE A 41 -11.32 -6.10 -1.88
N LYS A 42 -10.83 -7.09 -2.64
CA LYS A 42 -10.81 -8.51 -2.28
C LYS A 42 -9.40 -9.06 -2.45
N SER A 43 -8.89 -9.77 -1.43
CA SER A 43 -7.52 -10.30 -1.46
C SER A 43 -7.32 -11.31 -2.60
N PRO A 44 -6.36 -11.11 -3.52
CA PRO A 44 -6.08 -12.06 -4.60
C PRO A 44 -5.46 -13.36 -4.08
N VAL A 45 -4.87 -13.36 -2.88
CA VAL A 45 -4.22 -14.52 -2.24
C VAL A 45 -5.04 -15.14 -1.10
N GLY A 46 -6.36 -14.88 -1.06
CA GLY A 46 -7.25 -15.45 -0.04
C GLY A 46 -7.05 -14.97 1.40
N LYS A 47 -6.20 -13.96 1.64
CA LYS A 47 -6.00 -13.37 2.96
C LYS A 47 -7.30 -12.76 3.50
N LYS A 48 -7.63 -13.09 4.76
CA LYS A 48 -8.74 -12.48 5.50
C LYS A 48 -8.54 -10.97 5.62
N ILE A 49 -9.56 -10.21 5.22
CA ILE A 49 -9.69 -8.77 5.44
C ILE A 49 -10.78 -8.59 6.48
N HIS A 50 -10.49 -7.83 7.54
CA HIS A 50 -11.34 -7.70 8.72
C HIS A 50 -12.28 -6.51 8.63
N ALA A 51 -11.80 -5.32 8.23
CA ALA A 51 -12.68 -4.16 8.11
C ALA A 51 -13.33 -4.06 6.71
N PRO A 52 -14.56 -3.53 6.64
CA PRO A 52 -15.22 -3.23 5.37
C PRO A 52 -14.36 -2.34 4.48
N TYR A 53 -14.45 -2.55 3.17
CA TYR A 53 -13.66 -1.79 2.19
C TYR A 53 -13.82 -0.28 2.34
N SER A 54 -15.06 0.21 2.49
CA SER A 54 -15.36 1.64 2.63
C SER A 54 -14.64 2.27 3.85
N LYS A 55 -14.56 1.54 4.97
CA LYS A 55 -13.85 1.98 6.17
C LYS A 55 -12.34 2.00 5.96
N ARG A 56 -11.76 1.00 5.30
CA ARG A 56 -10.33 0.98 4.96
C ARG A 56 -9.94 2.08 3.98
N LEU A 57 -10.78 2.33 2.97
CA LEU A 57 -10.63 3.45 2.04
C LEU A 57 -10.64 4.79 2.79
N GLN A 58 -11.57 4.98 3.73
CA GLN A 58 -11.62 6.16 4.60
C GLN A 58 -10.33 6.30 5.42
N LEU A 59 -9.83 5.23 6.04
CA LEU A 59 -8.58 5.27 6.80
C LEU A 59 -7.38 5.64 5.91
N CYS A 60 -7.31 5.16 4.68
CA CYS A 60 -6.26 5.55 3.73
C CYS A 60 -6.33 7.04 3.39
N LYS A 61 -7.53 7.58 3.13
CA LYS A 61 -7.75 9.01 2.88
C LYS A 61 -7.31 9.86 4.07
N LEU A 62 -7.70 9.46 5.28
CA LEU A 62 -7.31 10.16 6.52
C LEU A 62 -5.80 10.10 6.78
N GLY A 63 -5.19 8.94 6.54
CA GLY A 63 -3.75 8.73 6.77
C GLY A 63 -2.84 9.48 5.79
N THR A 64 -3.38 9.90 4.65
CA THR A 64 -2.65 10.61 3.58
C THR A 64 -3.09 12.06 3.41
N LEU A 65 -4.00 12.53 4.26
CA LEU A 65 -4.50 13.90 4.23
C LEU A 65 -3.35 14.91 4.42
N GLY A 66 -3.27 15.89 3.53
CA GLY A 66 -2.22 16.92 3.54
C GLY A 66 -0.97 16.57 2.72
N ILE A 67 -0.89 15.35 2.17
CA ILE A 67 0.21 14.95 1.30
C ILE A 67 -0.12 15.25 -0.16
N LYS A 68 0.52 16.28 -0.73
CA LYS A 68 0.10 16.91 -2.01
C LYS A 68 0.12 15.97 -3.22
N ASN A 69 1.08 15.04 -3.29
CA ASN A 69 1.27 14.15 -4.45
C ASN A 69 0.63 12.78 -4.26
N VAL A 70 -0.13 12.54 -3.19
CA VAL A 70 -0.79 11.26 -2.93
C VAL A 70 -2.25 11.27 -3.39
N LYS A 71 -2.64 10.22 -4.08
CA LYS A 71 -4.01 9.96 -4.53
C LYS A 71 -4.48 8.62 -3.98
N VAL A 72 -5.51 8.61 -3.15
CA VAL A 72 -6.17 7.37 -2.73
C VAL A 72 -7.17 6.97 -3.81
N SER A 73 -6.90 5.86 -4.51
CA SER A 73 -7.72 5.37 -5.61
C SER A 73 -8.80 4.42 -5.12
N ASP A 74 -10.05 4.69 -5.52
CA ASP A 74 -11.19 3.80 -5.31
C ASP A 74 -11.40 2.81 -6.47
N PHE A 75 -10.37 2.59 -7.28
CA PHE A 75 -10.44 1.75 -8.48
C PHE A 75 -10.99 0.35 -8.19
N GLU A 76 -10.42 -0.36 -7.21
CA GLU A 76 -10.87 -1.73 -6.90
C GLU A 76 -12.28 -1.76 -6.29
N GLY A 77 -12.65 -0.76 -5.49
CA GLY A 77 -13.99 -0.63 -4.94
C GLY A 77 -15.06 -0.49 -6.03
N LYS A 78 -14.75 0.24 -7.09
CA LYS A 78 -15.63 0.42 -8.26
C LYS A 78 -15.78 -0.84 -9.10
N THR A 79 -14.74 -1.68 -9.20
CA THR A 79 -14.84 -2.94 -9.96
C THR A 79 -15.65 -4.00 -9.20
N LYS A 80 -15.66 -3.94 -7.85
CA LYS A 80 -16.25 -4.95 -6.95
C LYS A 80 -15.76 -6.38 -7.23
N LYS A 81 -14.60 -6.52 -7.89
CA LYS A 81 -13.97 -7.80 -8.27
C LYS A 81 -12.60 -7.92 -7.60
N THR A 82 -12.06 -9.13 -7.61
CA THR A 82 -10.64 -9.33 -7.27
C THR A 82 -9.79 -8.63 -8.31
N CYS A 83 -8.94 -7.70 -7.87
CA CYS A 83 -7.94 -7.05 -8.71
C CYS A 83 -6.54 -7.51 -8.31
N TYR A 84 -5.70 -7.72 -9.32
CA TYR A 84 -4.30 -8.08 -9.16
C TYR A 84 -3.41 -6.86 -9.40
N ALA A 85 -2.14 -6.94 -9.01
CA ALA A 85 -1.19 -5.85 -9.23
C ALA A 85 -1.08 -5.45 -10.72
N ILE A 86 -1.18 -6.42 -11.63
CA ILE A 86 -1.20 -6.18 -13.08
C ILE A 86 -2.40 -5.31 -13.50
N ASP A 87 -3.58 -5.50 -12.89
CA ASP A 87 -4.76 -4.71 -13.20
C ASP A 87 -4.60 -3.26 -12.74
N GLN A 88 -4.00 -3.06 -11.56
CA GLN A 88 -3.67 -1.73 -11.05
C GLN A 88 -2.68 -1.02 -11.98
N VAL A 89 -1.61 -1.70 -12.40
CA VAL A 89 -0.61 -1.15 -13.31
C VAL A 89 -1.24 -0.79 -14.66
N LYS A 90 -2.04 -1.68 -15.25
CA LYS A 90 -2.77 -1.41 -16.51
C LYS A 90 -3.73 -0.23 -16.36
N PHE A 91 -4.45 -0.13 -15.25
CA PHE A 91 -5.34 1.00 -14.98
C PHE A 91 -4.57 2.34 -14.91
N ILE A 92 -3.49 2.41 -14.14
CA ILE A 92 -2.69 3.65 -14.02
C ILE A 92 -1.96 3.99 -15.32
N LYS A 93 -1.50 2.99 -16.09
CA LYS A 93 -0.89 3.19 -17.41
C LYS A 93 -1.84 3.83 -18.41
N LYS A 94 -3.15 3.52 -18.35
CA LYS A 94 -4.17 4.22 -19.18
C LYS A 94 -4.27 5.72 -18.85
N ILE A 95 -4.03 6.09 -17.59
CA ILE A 95 -4.03 7.49 -17.14
C ILE A 95 -2.72 8.19 -17.54
N HIS A 96 -1.59 7.48 -17.46
CA HIS A 96 -0.24 8.01 -17.72
C HIS A 96 0.44 7.30 -18.90
N LYS A 97 -0.14 7.40 -20.11
CA LYS A 97 0.24 6.60 -21.29
C LYS A 97 1.74 6.60 -21.63
N ASN A 98 2.43 7.72 -21.39
CA ASN A 98 3.84 7.93 -21.78
C ASN A 98 4.81 7.92 -20.60
N GLN A 99 4.37 7.46 -19.41
CA GLN A 99 5.21 7.43 -18.21
C GLN A 99 5.54 6.00 -17.80
N LYS A 100 6.75 5.81 -17.26
CA LYS A 100 7.11 4.57 -16.58
C LYS A 100 6.32 4.49 -15.27
N ILE A 101 5.52 3.44 -15.11
CA ILE A 101 4.78 3.19 -13.88
C ILE A 101 5.70 2.46 -12.91
N SER A 102 5.70 2.86 -11.65
CA SER A 102 6.41 2.17 -10.58
C SER A 102 5.45 1.43 -9.65
N LEU A 103 5.87 0.28 -9.13
CA LEU A 103 5.09 -0.51 -8.18
C LEU A 103 5.88 -0.68 -6.89
N LEU A 104 5.38 -0.08 -5.80
CA LEU A 104 5.95 -0.18 -4.47
C LEU A 104 5.43 -1.42 -3.73
N LEU A 105 6.35 -2.26 -3.27
CA LEU A 105 6.06 -3.45 -2.50
C LEU A 105 7.17 -3.75 -1.50
N GLY A 106 6.85 -4.54 -0.48
CA GLY A 106 7.84 -5.09 0.44
C GLY A 106 8.69 -6.18 -0.21
N ASP A 107 9.91 -6.35 0.28
CA ASP A 107 10.81 -7.45 -0.06
C ASP A 107 10.23 -8.85 0.25
N ASP A 108 9.32 -8.96 1.21
CA ASP A 108 8.53 -10.15 1.50
C ASP A 108 7.56 -10.55 0.38
N ASN A 109 6.96 -9.56 -0.28
CA ASN A 109 6.13 -9.76 -1.46
C ASN A 109 6.99 -10.05 -2.71
N LEU A 110 8.14 -9.37 -2.85
CA LEU A 110 9.05 -9.61 -3.97
C LEU A 110 9.49 -11.08 -4.05
N ARG A 111 9.82 -11.71 -2.92
CA ARG A 111 10.17 -13.15 -2.86
C ARG A 111 9.09 -14.10 -3.35
N LYS A 112 7.84 -13.63 -3.49
CA LYS A 112 6.69 -14.42 -3.93
C LYS A 112 6.12 -13.90 -5.25
N ILE A 113 6.82 -12.99 -5.93
CA ILE A 113 6.28 -12.30 -7.11
C ILE A 113 5.96 -13.25 -8.26
N GLU A 114 6.71 -14.33 -8.41
CA GLU A 114 6.46 -15.36 -9.45
C GLU A 114 5.10 -16.06 -9.28
N LYS A 115 4.51 -16.01 -8.08
CA LYS A 115 3.17 -16.54 -7.80
C LYS A 115 2.06 -15.54 -8.15
N TRP A 116 2.42 -14.32 -8.54
CA TRP A 116 1.43 -13.29 -8.88
C TRP A 116 0.91 -13.53 -10.29
N LYS A 117 -0.37 -13.22 -10.48
CA LYS A 117 -1.01 -13.27 -11.80
C LYS A 117 -0.23 -12.38 -12.77
N ASP A 118 0.09 -12.95 -13.94
CA ASP A 118 0.79 -12.28 -15.04
C ASP A 118 2.13 -11.64 -14.64
N TYR A 119 2.88 -12.25 -13.70
CA TYR A 119 4.11 -11.63 -13.16
C TYR A 119 5.14 -11.27 -14.24
N LYS A 120 5.29 -12.09 -15.29
CA LYS A 120 6.22 -11.82 -16.41
C LYS A 120 5.87 -10.53 -17.12
N GLU A 121 4.58 -10.31 -17.39
CA GLU A 121 4.11 -9.05 -17.97
C GLU A 121 4.31 -7.91 -16.96
N LEU A 122 3.97 -8.14 -15.68
CA LEU A 122 4.05 -7.14 -14.62
C LEU A 122 5.45 -6.52 -14.53
N ILE A 123 6.50 -7.35 -14.46
CA ILE A 123 7.89 -6.87 -14.36
C ILE A 123 8.38 -6.17 -15.64
N GLN A 124 7.78 -6.46 -16.80
CA GLN A 124 8.10 -5.79 -18.06
C GLN A 124 7.45 -4.40 -18.14
N ILE A 125 6.22 -4.25 -17.65
CA ILE A 125 5.44 -3.03 -17.85
C ILE A 125 5.55 -2.01 -16.71
N CYS A 126 6.22 -2.35 -15.60
CA CYS A 126 6.45 -1.44 -14.48
C CYS A 126 7.84 -1.59 -13.86
N THR A 127 8.30 -0.55 -13.17
CA THR A 127 9.52 -0.58 -12.37
C THR A 127 9.19 -1.00 -10.93
N MET A 128 9.79 -2.09 -10.47
CA MET A 128 9.63 -2.53 -9.08
C MET A 128 10.38 -1.59 -8.13
N VAL A 129 9.70 -1.10 -7.10
CA VAL A 129 10.27 -0.25 -6.04
C VAL A 129 10.18 -1.01 -4.72
N ILE A 130 11.32 -1.41 -4.18
CA ILE A 130 11.35 -2.39 -3.09
C ILE A 130 11.56 -1.68 -1.75
N ALA A 131 10.60 -1.81 -0.85
CA ALA A 131 10.72 -1.43 0.54
C ALA A 131 11.30 -2.59 1.35
N GLU A 132 12.37 -2.34 2.10
CA GLU A 132 12.96 -3.29 3.01
C GLU A 132 12.07 -3.46 4.25
N ARG A 133 11.55 -4.68 4.43
CA ARG A 133 10.79 -5.09 5.62
C ARG A 133 11.50 -6.21 6.38
N THR A 134 12.33 -6.98 5.68
CA THR A 134 13.19 -8.00 6.26
C THR A 134 14.65 -7.61 6.02
N ASN A 135 15.54 -7.81 7.00
CA ASN A 135 16.99 -7.58 6.83
C ASN A 135 17.64 -8.60 5.86
N SER A 136 16.95 -9.00 4.79
CA SER A 136 17.40 -10.05 3.89
C SER A 136 18.49 -9.51 2.95
N LYS A 137 19.66 -10.16 2.97
CA LYS A 137 20.83 -9.86 2.13
C LYS A 137 20.71 -10.34 0.67
N LYS A 138 19.58 -10.91 0.24
CA LYS A 138 19.44 -11.39 -1.15
C LYS A 138 19.51 -10.22 -2.12
N GLU A 139 20.13 -10.46 -3.27
CA GLU A 139 20.10 -9.55 -4.42
C GLU A 139 18.64 -9.29 -4.80
N LYS A 140 18.31 -8.01 -4.98
CA LYS A 140 16.97 -7.53 -5.28
C LYS A 140 17.02 -6.93 -6.68
N GLU A 141 16.42 -7.60 -7.66
CA GLU A 141 16.17 -6.97 -8.96
C GLU A 141 15.08 -5.89 -8.81
N GLY A 142 15.43 -4.64 -9.12
CA GLY A 142 14.53 -3.48 -9.01
C GLY A 142 15.18 -2.24 -8.42
N THR A 143 14.41 -1.14 -8.32
CA THR A 143 14.86 0.08 -7.64
C THR A 143 14.68 -0.10 -6.13
N LEU A 144 15.78 -0.23 -5.39
CA LEU A 144 15.72 -0.34 -3.94
C LEU A 144 15.37 1.01 -3.31
N LEU A 145 14.29 1.05 -2.55
CA LEU A 145 13.96 2.17 -1.67
C LEU A 145 14.63 1.88 -0.32
N ARG A 146 15.89 2.32 -0.16
CA ARG A 146 16.65 2.16 1.10
C ARG A 146 15.91 2.88 2.23
N ASN A 147 15.19 2.15 3.07
CA ASN A 147 14.39 2.68 4.18
C ASN A 147 14.89 2.19 5.54
N LYS A 148 14.59 2.96 6.58
CA LYS A 148 14.64 2.42 7.95
C LYS A 148 13.51 1.40 8.09
N ILE A 149 13.82 0.20 8.56
CA ILE A 149 12.78 -0.82 8.75
C ILE A 149 11.84 -0.38 9.87
N VAL A 150 10.60 -0.05 9.50
CA VAL A 150 9.52 0.25 10.45
C VAL A 150 8.76 -1.05 10.73
N LYS A 151 8.98 -1.65 11.91
CA LYS A 151 8.37 -2.91 12.35
C LYS A 151 6.92 -2.73 12.83
N ILE A 152 6.06 -2.20 11.97
CA ILE A 152 4.61 -2.06 12.20
C ILE A 152 3.87 -2.94 11.21
N SER A 153 2.92 -3.72 11.71
CA SER A 153 2.01 -4.53 10.89
C SER A 153 0.56 -4.33 11.31
N SER A 154 -0.34 -4.33 10.33
CA SER A 154 -1.78 -4.27 10.59
C SER A 154 -2.27 -5.42 11.50
N SER A 155 -1.71 -6.62 11.37
CA SER A 155 -2.08 -7.75 12.25
C SER A 155 -1.73 -7.48 13.72
N LYS A 156 -0.56 -6.89 14.00
CA LYS A 156 -0.18 -6.50 15.37
C LYS A 156 -1.12 -5.43 15.92
N ILE A 157 -1.52 -4.45 15.09
CA ILE A 157 -2.46 -3.41 15.48
C ILE A 157 -3.83 -4.00 15.83
N ARG A 158 -4.38 -4.88 14.98
CA ARG A 158 -5.67 -5.54 15.25
C ARG A 158 -5.62 -6.36 16.54
N ASN A 159 -4.54 -7.10 16.78
CA ASN A 159 -4.38 -7.87 18.02
C ASN A 159 -4.32 -6.96 19.25
N LYS A 160 -3.58 -5.85 19.19
CA LYS A 160 -3.55 -4.87 20.30
C LYS A 160 -4.93 -4.29 20.60
N ILE A 161 -5.73 -3.99 19.57
CA ILE A 161 -7.09 -3.48 19.76
C ILE A 161 -7.97 -4.52 20.48
N LYS A 162 -7.93 -5.80 20.06
CA LYS A 162 -8.64 -6.90 20.74
C LYS A 162 -8.24 -7.04 22.21
N LEU A 163 -6.95 -6.90 22.49
CA LEU A 163 -6.38 -6.97 23.85
C LEU A 163 -6.57 -5.66 24.64
N LYS A 164 -7.29 -4.67 24.10
CA LYS A 164 -7.49 -3.34 24.70
C LYS A 164 -6.17 -2.60 25.01
N GLU A 165 -5.11 -2.93 24.29
CA GLU A 165 -3.80 -2.27 24.41
C GLU A 165 -3.71 -1.01 23.54
N SER A 166 -2.80 -0.10 23.92
CA SER A 166 -2.56 1.12 23.14
C SER A 166 -1.91 0.83 21.78
N ILE A 167 -2.32 1.62 20.78
CA ILE A 167 -1.81 1.70 19.40
C ILE A 167 -1.33 3.10 19.02
N ASP A 168 -1.15 4.01 19.99
CA ASP A 168 -0.87 5.45 19.74
C ASP A 168 0.33 5.70 18.84
N GLU A 169 1.40 4.92 19.00
CA GLU A 169 2.63 5.07 18.22
C GLU A 169 2.56 4.32 16.87
N MET A 170 1.53 3.51 16.66
CA MET A 170 1.41 2.62 15.50
C MET A 170 0.63 3.24 14.35
N VAL A 171 -0.29 4.16 14.64
CA VAL A 171 -1.16 4.80 13.66
C VAL A 171 -1.23 6.31 13.89
N PRO A 172 -1.54 7.12 12.86
CA PRO A 172 -1.84 8.53 13.06
C PRO A 172 -3.03 8.74 14.02
N LYS A 173 -3.00 9.80 14.84
CA LYS A 173 -4.06 10.11 15.83
C LYS A 173 -5.47 10.11 15.21
N LYS A 174 -5.63 10.70 14.02
CA LYS A 174 -6.90 10.72 13.27
C LYS A 174 -7.38 9.31 12.88
N ILE A 175 -6.47 8.41 12.51
CA ILE A 175 -6.81 7.01 12.22
C ILE A 175 -7.22 6.29 13.50
N LYS A 176 -6.51 6.47 14.61
CA LYS A 176 -6.89 5.88 15.92
C LYS A 176 -8.32 6.28 16.30
N GLN A 177 -8.62 7.57 16.22
CA GLN A 177 -9.97 8.10 16.49
C GLN A 177 -11.01 7.46 15.57
N GLN A 178 -10.73 7.41 14.26
CA GLN A 178 -11.67 6.84 13.30
C GLN A 178 -11.89 5.32 13.49
N ILE A 179 -10.86 4.56 13.88
CA ILE A 179 -10.97 3.15 14.24
C ILE A 179 -11.93 2.98 15.43
N LYS A 180 -11.77 3.79 16.48
CA LYS A 180 -12.64 3.80 17.67
C LYS A 180 -14.08 4.16 17.30
N THR A 181 -14.29 5.27 16.57
CA THR A 181 -15.62 5.73 16.15
C THR A 181 -16.36 4.70 15.31
N ASN A 182 -15.66 3.95 14.46
CA ASN A 182 -16.26 2.93 13.61
C ASN A 182 -16.41 1.56 14.28
N GLY A 183 -15.96 1.38 15.53
CA GLY A 183 -15.97 0.08 16.21
C GLY A 183 -15.15 -1.00 15.48
N LEU A 184 -14.02 -0.63 14.86
CA LEU A 184 -13.25 -1.61 14.07
C LEU A 184 -12.34 -2.45 14.96
N TYR A 185 -12.27 -3.75 14.67
CA TYR A 185 -11.32 -4.71 15.23
C TYR A 185 -11.49 -5.03 16.72
N SER A 186 -12.65 -4.71 17.30
CA SER A 186 -13.00 -5.00 18.70
C SER A 186 -13.51 -6.42 18.95
N ASP A 187 -13.97 -7.11 17.90
CA ASP A 187 -14.33 -8.53 17.93
C ASP A 187 -13.08 -9.41 17.83
#